data_AF-A0A094P0M5-F1
#
_entry.id   AF-A0A094P0M5-F1
#
_cell.length_a   1.000
_cell.length_b   1.000
_cell.length_c   1.000
_cell.angle_alpha   90.00
_cell.angle_beta   90.00
_cell.angle_gamma   90.00
#
_symmetry.space_group_name_H-M   'P 1'
#
loop_
_entity.id
_entity.type
_entity.pdbx_description
1 polymer ?
#
loop_
_entity_poly.entity_id
_entity_poly.type
_entity_poly.pdbx_seq_one_letter_code
_entity_poly.pdbx_strand_id
1 'polypeptide(L)'
;MADDSRAAGVDVLTGGTDVHLALVDLRNSPIDGQQAEDLLHHVGITVNRNAVPFDPRPPMVTSGVRIGTPALATRGFGDTEFTEVADIIAHTLMPSPDVEALQARVHALTSRFPLYPEFG
;
A
#
# COMPACT_ATOMS: atom_id res chain seq x y z
N MET A 1 -12.16 1.84 -9.29
CA MET A 1 -11.00 1.75 -8.38
C MET A 1 -10.12 0.54 -8.69
N ALA A 2 -10.64 -0.69 -8.71
CA ALA A 2 -9.84 -1.88 -9.05
C ALA A 2 -9.48 -2.00 -10.55
N ASP A 3 -10.23 -1.34 -11.44
CA ASP A 3 -9.98 -1.42 -12.90
C ASP A 3 -8.78 -0.58 -13.33
N ASP A 4 -8.61 0.63 -12.79
CA ASP A 4 -7.55 1.57 -13.20
C ASP A 4 -6.16 1.11 -12.71
N SER A 5 -6.09 0.56 -11.50
CA SER A 5 -4.85 0.00 -10.94
C SER A 5 -4.43 -1.29 -11.62
N ARG A 6 -5.38 -2.18 -11.95
CA ARG A 6 -5.10 -3.37 -12.75
C ARG A 6 -4.66 -3.03 -14.17
N ALA A 7 -5.25 -2.00 -14.78
CA ALA A 7 -4.81 -1.50 -16.08
C ALA A 7 -3.36 -0.95 -16.03
N ALA A 8 -2.95 -0.39 -14.88
CA ALA A 8 -1.57 0.00 -14.61
C ALA A 8 -0.62 -1.15 -14.21
N GLY A 9 -1.11 -2.41 -14.23
CA GLY A 9 -0.31 -3.60 -13.90
C GLY A 9 -0.11 -3.85 -12.41
N VAL A 10 -0.92 -3.20 -11.56
CA VAL A 10 -0.91 -3.32 -10.10
C VAL A 10 -2.13 -4.12 -9.66
N ASP A 11 -1.93 -5.32 -9.11
CA ASP A 11 -3.02 -6.14 -8.59
C ASP A 11 -2.98 -6.20 -7.06
N VAL A 12 -4.00 -5.63 -6.41
CA VAL A 12 -4.14 -5.64 -4.95
C VAL A 12 -4.95 -6.86 -4.55
N LEU A 13 -4.25 -7.86 -4.00
CA LEU A 13 -4.83 -9.08 -3.46
C LEU A 13 -5.20 -8.84 -2.00
N THR A 14 -6.49 -8.61 -1.74
CA THR A 14 -7.07 -8.60 -0.40
C THR A 14 -7.41 -10.05 -0.01
N GLY A 15 -6.62 -10.67 0.86
CA GLY A 15 -6.73 -12.09 1.24
C GLY A 15 -7.93 -12.44 2.13
N GLY A 16 -9.09 -11.82 1.93
CA GLY A 16 -10.27 -11.97 2.79
C GLY A 16 -10.32 -10.95 3.94
N THR A 17 -11.43 -10.98 4.68
CA THR A 17 -11.86 -9.90 5.59
C THR A 17 -11.06 -9.76 6.89
N ASP A 18 -10.21 -10.73 7.24
CA ASP A 18 -9.52 -10.79 8.55
C ASP A 18 -7.99 -10.74 8.47
N VAL A 19 -7.43 -10.61 7.27
CA VAL A 19 -5.98 -10.55 7.12
C VAL A 19 -5.61 -9.09 6.97
N HIS A 20 -4.97 -8.52 8.00
CA HIS A 20 -4.39 -7.17 8.05
C HIS A 20 -3.22 -6.97 7.07
N LEU A 21 -3.40 -7.48 5.85
CA LEU A 21 -2.37 -7.79 4.90
C LEU A 21 -2.93 -7.68 3.49
N ALA A 22 -2.66 -6.57 2.84
CA ALA A 22 -2.84 -6.44 1.40
C ALA A 22 -1.52 -6.84 0.72
N LEU A 23 -1.56 -7.82 -0.18
CA LEU A 23 -0.43 -8.16 -1.03
C LEU A 23 -0.63 -7.45 -2.37
N VAL A 24 0.34 -6.65 -2.77
CA VAL A 24 0.34 -6.03 -4.10
C VAL A 24 1.27 -6.82 -5.00
N ASP A 25 0.74 -7.27 -6.12
CA ASP A 25 1.46 -7.94 -7.18
C ASP A 25 1.83 -6.93 -8.28
N LEU A 26 3.12 -6.79 -8.51
CA LEU A 26 3.74 -5.85 -9.43
C LEU A 26 4.37 -6.55 -10.64
N ARG A 27 4.09 -7.84 -10.87
CA ARG A 27 4.68 -8.61 -12.00
C ARG A 27 4.43 -7.97 -13.36
N ASN A 28 3.28 -7.31 -13.52
CA ASN A 28 2.88 -6.62 -14.74
C ASN A 28 3.10 -5.10 -14.66
N SER A 29 3.68 -4.61 -13.56
CA SER A 29 3.94 -3.19 -13.34
C SER A 29 5.31 -2.80 -13.89
N PRO A 30 5.48 -1.58 -14.42
CA PRO A 30 6.79 -1.09 -14.84
C PRO A 30 7.78 -0.88 -13.68
N ILE A 31 7.28 -0.82 -12.44
CA ILE A 31 8.10 -0.64 -11.23
C ILE A 31 8.34 -1.97 -10.50
N ASP A 32 9.48 -2.06 -9.82
CA ASP A 32 9.82 -3.18 -8.94
C ASP A 32 9.37 -3.00 -7.48
N GLY A 33 9.53 -4.05 -6.67
CA GLY A 33 9.11 -4.02 -5.27
C GLY A 33 9.94 -3.05 -4.43
N GLN A 34 11.18 -2.75 -4.81
CA GLN A 34 12.00 -1.75 -4.13
C GLN A 34 11.52 -0.34 -4.46
N GLN A 35 11.28 -0.05 -5.73
CA GLN A 35 10.70 1.23 -6.16
C GLN A 35 9.32 1.46 -5.55
N ALA A 36 8.49 0.42 -5.48
CA ALA A 36 7.19 0.48 -4.82
C ALA A 36 7.33 0.76 -3.32
N GLU A 37 8.26 0.08 -2.63
CA GLU A 37 8.56 0.34 -1.22
C GLU A 37 9.00 1.79 -1.00
N ASP A 38 9.93 2.29 -1.81
CA ASP A 38 10.45 3.64 -1.70
C ASP A 38 9.35 4.68 -1.94
N LEU A 39 8.53 4.54 -2.99
CA LEU A 39 7.42 5.44 -3.29
C LEU A 39 6.37 5.44 -2.17
N LEU A 40 5.98 4.26 -1.68
CA LEU A 40 5.03 4.13 -0.59
C LEU A 40 5.59 4.74 0.70
N HIS A 41 6.89 4.61 0.96
CA HIS A 41 7.53 5.24 2.09
C HIS A 41 7.48 6.78 2.01
N HIS A 42 7.65 7.37 0.82
CA HIS A 42 7.56 8.82 0.61
C HIS A 42 6.17 9.38 0.91
N VAL A 43 5.10 8.63 0.61
CA VAL A 43 3.72 9.03 0.97
C VAL A 43 3.36 8.71 2.43
N GLY A 44 4.27 8.11 3.19
CA GLY A 44 4.07 7.78 4.61
C GLY A 44 3.42 6.41 4.86
N ILE A 45 3.45 5.50 3.87
CA ILE A 45 2.97 4.12 3.99
C ILE A 45 4.17 3.17 4.06
N THR A 46 4.32 2.50 5.19
CA THR A 46 5.37 1.49 5.36
C THR A 46 4.88 0.13 4.86
N VAL A 47 5.63 -0.46 3.94
CA VAL A 47 5.40 -1.81 3.40
C VAL A 47 6.61 -2.70 3.62
N ASN A 48 6.46 -4.00 3.37
CA ASN A 48 7.54 -4.97 3.41
C ASN A 48 7.61 -5.68 2.06
N ARG A 49 8.77 -5.65 1.39
CA ARG A 49 9.00 -6.41 0.16
C ARG A 49 8.78 -7.90 0.38
N ASN A 50 8.08 -8.53 -0.55
CA ASN A 50 7.79 -9.95 -0.48
C ASN A 50 7.84 -10.58 -1.87
N ALA A 51 8.43 -11.77 -1.99
CA ALA A 51 8.40 -12.52 -3.23
C ALA A 51 6.96 -13.03 -3.48
N VAL A 52 6.51 -12.97 -4.73
CA VAL A 52 5.23 -13.55 -5.14
C VAL A 52 5.43 -14.98 -5.69
N PRO A 53 4.40 -15.85 -5.65
CA PRO A 53 4.50 -17.15 -6.30
C PRO A 53 4.86 -17.00 -7.79
N PHE A 54 5.87 -17.76 -8.24
CA PHE A 54 6.41 -17.68 -9.61
C PHE A 54 6.92 -16.28 -9.98
N ASP A 55 7.61 -15.61 -9.07
CA ASP A 55 8.22 -14.30 -9.31
C ASP A 55 9.20 -14.37 -10.51
N PRO A 56 8.95 -13.61 -11.59
CA PRO A 56 9.88 -13.55 -12.72
C PRO A 56 11.12 -12.71 -12.39
N ARG A 57 11.09 -11.91 -11.33
CA ARG A 57 12.19 -11.02 -10.92
C ARG A 57 13.12 -11.72 -9.91
N PRO A 58 14.42 -11.34 -9.87
CA PRO A 58 15.36 -11.89 -8.90
C PRO A 58 14.93 -11.66 -7.44
N PRO A 59 15.35 -12.53 -6.50
CA PRO A 59 14.98 -12.41 -5.08
C PRO A 59 15.35 -11.08 -4.41
N MET A 60 16.32 -10.34 -4.97
CA MET A 60 16.73 -9.02 -4.46
C MET A 60 15.80 -7.88 -4.90
N VAL A 61 14.94 -8.11 -5.89
CA VAL A 61 14.14 -7.07 -6.56
C VAL A 61 12.62 -7.29 -6.40
N THR A 62 12.19 -8.51 -6.04
CA THR A 62 10.82 -8.96 -5.69
C THR A 62 9.65 -8.24 -6.37
N SER A 63 8.79 -8.96 -7.08
CA SER A 63 7.59 -8.38 -7.71
C SER A 63 6.41 -8.18 -6.75
N GLY A 64 6.62 -8.19 -5.44
CA GLY A 64 5.56 -8.04 -4.46
C GLY A 64 5.90 -7.11 -3.31
N VAL A 65 4.88 -6.40 -2.82
CA VAL A 65 4.93 -5.67 -1.55
C VAL A 65 3.75 -6.07 -0.68
N ARG A 66 4.04 -6.29 0.60
CA ARG A 66 3.08 -6.68 1.62
C ARG A 66 2.85 -5.50 2.53
N ILE A 67 1.61 -5.04 2.57
CA ILE A 67 1.23 -3.91 3.42
C ILE A 67 0.82 -4.47 4.77
N GLY A 68 1.62 -4.16 5.79
CA GLY A 68 1.23 -4.42 7.16
C GLY A 68 0.24 -3.36 7.61
N THR A 69 -1.04 -3.72 7.70
CA THR A 69 -2.05 -2.88 8.37
C THR A 69 -2.23 -3.15 9.88
N PRO A 70 -1.39 -3.90 10.64
CA PRO A 70 -1.62 -4.07 12.09
C PRO A 70 -1.75 -2.74 12.82
N ALA A 71 -0.92 -1.76 12.46
CA ALA A 71 -0.96 -0.42 13.05
C ALA A 71 -2.22 0.37 12.69
N LEU A 72 -2.90 0.03 11.59
CA LEU A 72 -4.17 0.63 11.15
C LEU A 72 -5.35 -0.06 11.82
N ALA A 73 -5.29 -1.39 11.97
CA ALA A 73 -6.29 -2.18 12.66
C ALA A 73 -6.35 -1.86 14.16
N THR A 74 -5.19 -1.68 14.82
CA THR A 74 -5.14 -1.26 16.23
C THR A 74 -5.63 0.17 16.46
N ARG A 75 -5.63 0.99 15.40
CA ARG A 75 -6.12 2.38 15.40
C ARG A 75 -7.64 2.49 15.23
N GLY A 76 -8.36 1.38 15.06
CA GLY A 76 -9.83 1.41 14.89
C GLY A 76 -10.28 1.78 13.48
N PHE A 77 -9.46 1.53 12.46
CA PHE A 77 -9.84 1.72 11.06
C PHE A 77 -11.04 0.84 10.71
N GLY A 78 -12.06 1.42 10.08
CA GLY A 78 -13.18 0.69 9.49
C GLY A 78 -12.98 0.46 7.99
N ASP A 79 -13.97 -0.17 7.35
CA ASP A 79 -13.93 -0.53 5.93
C ASP A 79 -13.68 0.69 5.01
N THR A 80 -14.18 1.87 5.39
CA THR A 80 -13.99 3.10 4.62
C THR A 80 -12.54 3.56 4.65
N GLU A 81 -11.90 3.55 5.82
CA GLU A 81 -10.49 3.89 5.96
C GLU A 81 -9.58 2.86 5.27
N PHE A 82 -9.93 1.58 5.31
CA PHE A 82 -9.22 0.55 4.56
C PHE A 82 -9.33 0.76 3.05
N THR A 83 -10.51 1.15 2.56
CA THR A 83 -10.72 1.49 1.14
C THR A 83 -9.87 2.69 0.73
N GLU A 84 -9.82 3.73 1.57
CA GLU A 84 -9.00 4.92 1.31
C GLU A 84 -7.50 4.58 1.27
N VAL A 85 -7.02 3.74 2.20
CA VAL A 85 -5.62 3.28 2.20
C VAL A 85 -5.30 2.51 0.93
N ALA A 86 -6.18 1.59 0.51
CA ALA A 86 -6.03 0.85 -0.74
C ALA A 86 -5.99 1.79 -1.96
N ASP A 87 -6.79 2.87 -1.94
CA ASP A 87 -6.79 3.89 -3.00
C ASP A 87 -5.48 4.65 -3.07
N ILE A 88 -4.97 5.09 -1.92
CA ILE A 88 -3.69 5.81 -1.86
C ILE A 88 -2.57 4.93 -2.38
N ILE A 89 -2.54 3.64 -2.00
CA ILE A 89 -1.55 2.68 -2.49
C ILE A 89 -1.64 2.54 -4.01
N ALA A 90 -2.84 2.30 -4.54
CA ALA A 90 -3.06 2.17 -5.97
C ALA A 90 -2.54 3.38 -6.74
N HIS A 91 -2.91 4.59 -6.32
CA HIS A 91 -2.46 5.83 -6.94
C HIS A 91 -0.96 6.08 -6.80
N THR A 92 -0.35 5.68 -5.68
CA THR A 92 1.10 5.80 -5.47
C THR A 92 1.89 4.93 -6.45
N LEU A 93 1.32 3.78 -6.83
CA LEU A 93 1.96 2.81 -7.73
C LEU A 93 1.61 3.04 -9.20
N MET A 94 0.73 4.00 -9.51
CA MET A 94 0.46 4.43 -10.87
C MET A 94 1.62 5.25 -11.46
N PRO A 95 1.74 5.34 -12.79
CA PRO A 95 2.72 6.21 -13.42
C PRO A 95 2.52 7.68 -13.03
N SER A 96 3.62 8.38 -12.69
CA SER A 96 3.62 9.79 -12.28
C SER A 96 2.67 10.11 -11.11
N PRO A 97 2.87 9.49 -9.93
CA PRO A 97 1.99 9.71 -8.79
C PRO A 97 2.13 11.15 -8.26
N ASP A 98 1.03 11.74 -7.82
CA ASP A 98 1.03 13.00 -7.07
C ASP A 98 1.37 12.71 -5.59
N VAL A 99 2.66 12.54 -5.31
CA VAL A 99 3.18 12.14 -4.00
C VAL A 99 2.73 13.11 -2.90
N GLU A 100 2.72 14.41 -3.17
CA GLU A 100 2.34 15.43 -2.18
C GLU A 100 0.87 15.33 -1.81
N ALA A 101 -0.02 15.19 -2.80
CA ALA A 101 -1.45 15.01 -2.55
C ALA A 101 -1.74 13.70 -1.80
N LEU A 102 -1.05 12.62 -2.16
CA LEU A 102 -1.20 11.32 -1.51
C LEU A 102 -0.70 11.33 -0.06
N GLN A 103 0.44 11.96 0.19
CA GLN A 103 0.97 12.16 1.54
C GLN A 103 0.00 12.96 2.42
N ALA A 104 -0.63 14.00 1.87
CA ALA A 104 -1.64 14.77 2.60
C ALA A 104 -2.86 13.91 3.00
N ARG A 105 -3.31 13.00 2.12
CA ARG A 105 -4.38 12.03 2.43
C ARG A 105 -3.97 11.07 3.56
N VAL A 106 -2.75 10.53 3.52
CA VAL A 106 -2.21 9.67 4.59
C VAL A 106 -2.12 10.42 5.92
N HIS A 107 -1.66 11.67 5.90
CA HIS A 107 -1.58 12.51 7.10
C HIS A 107 -2.97 12.80 7.67
N ALA A 108 -3.97 13.09 6.83
CA ALA A 108 -5.35 13.30 7.25
C ALA A 108 -5.96 12.04 7.91
N LEU A 109 -5.71 10.86 7.32
CA LEU A 109 -6.11 9.58 7.90
C LEU A 109 -5.45 9.34 9.27
N THR A 110 -4.13 9.46 9.34
CA THR A 110 -3.39 9.19 10.58
C THR A 110 -3.66 10.21 11.69
N SER A 111 -3.99 11.47 11.33
CA SER A 111 -4.42 12.50 12.29
C SER A 111 -5.78 12.22 12.91
N ARG A 112 -6.70 11.58 12.16
CA ARG A 112 -8.01 11.15 12.67
C ARG A 112 -7.91 9.96 13.63
N PHE A 113 -6.80 9.22 13.57
CA PHE A 113 -6.59 7.98 14.32
C PHE A 113 -5.16 7.96 14.93
N PRO A 114 -4.91 8.75 15.98
CA PRO A 114 -3.60 8.82 16.63
C PRO A 114 -3.20 7.49 17.27
N LEU A 115 -1.91 7.12 17.15
CA LEU A 115 -1.34 5.88 17.70
C LEU A 115 -1.30 5.84 19.23
N TYR A 116 -1.10 7.00 19.85
CA TYR A 116 -0.96 7.16 21.28
C TYR A 116 -1.77 8.39 21.71
N PRO A 117 -2.98 8.21 22.27
CA PRO A 117 -3.77 9.31 22.81
C PRO A 117 -3.13 10.00 24.03
N GLU A 118 -2.10 9.39 24.61
CA GLU A 118 -1.59 9.70 25.97
C GLU A 118 -0.44 10.72 25.99
N PHE A 119 -0.05 11.26 24.84
CA PHE A 119 1.00 12.28 24.71
C PHE A 119 0.55 13.53 23.94
N GLY A 120 -0.76 13.81 23.89
CA GLY A 120 -1.34 15.05 23.37
C GLY A 120 -1.64 16.07 24.46
#